data_AF-A0A9E5TIE0-F1
#
_entry.id   AF-A0A9E5TIE0-F1
#
_cell.length_a   1.000
_cell.length_b   1.000
_cell.length_c   1.000
_cell.angle_alpha   90.00
_cell.angle_beta   90.00
_cell.angle_gamma   90.00
#
_symmetry.space_group_name_H-M   'P 1'
#
loop_
_entity.id
_entity.type
_entity.pdbx_description
1 polymer ?
#
loop_
_entity_poly.entity_id
_entity_poly.type
_entity_poly.pdbx_seq_one_letter_code
_entity_poly.pdbx_strand_id
1 'polypeptide(L)'
;MTAQIVEWERSVHATWQVGCYECHQAEEGEPDAMDHNGYTVSVLVTPKDCARCHVREAEEFAASRHSQGGDILDSLDNVLGEQVEGLAATVMGCQQCHGAPVEVMPGGTLSPASWPNTGIGRINPDGSRGACSTCHTRHLFSVAVAREPDSCGNCHLG
;
A
#
# COMPACT_ATOMS: atom_id res chain seq x y z
N MET A 1 1.84 -2.11 -24.93
CA MET A 1 1.01 -2.45 -23.76
C MET A 1 1.87 -2.24 -22.53
N THR A 2 1.42 -1.45 -21.55
CA THR A 2 2.19 -1.13 -20.34
C THR A 2 2.29 -2.36 -19.44
N ALA A 3 3.35 -2.45 -18.62
CA ALA A 3 3.60 -3.61 -17.76
C ALA A 3 2.43 -3.90 -16.80
N GLN A 4 1.80 -2.85 -16.26
CA GLN A 4 0.67 -2.96 -15.33
C GLN A 4 -0.54 -3.66 -15.96
N ILE A 5 -0.83 -3.38 -17.24
CA ILE A 5 -1.94 -4.04 -17.97
C ILE A 5 -1.64 -5.53 -18.13
N VAL A 6 -0.41 -5.88 -18.51
CA VAL A 6 -0.01 -7.28 -18.69
C VAL A 6 -0.04 -8.06 -17.37
N GLU A 7 0.36 -7.45 -16.26
CA GLU A 7 0.24 -8.06 -14.92
C GLU A 7 -1.22 -8.28 -14.53
N TRP A 8 -2.07 -7.27 -14.70
CA TRP A 8 -3.49 -7.36 -14.41
C TRP A 8 -4.19 -8.42 -15.27
N GLU A 9 -3.97 -8.45 -16.58
CA GLU A 9 -4.57 -9.42 -17.51
C GLU A 9 -4.27 -10.87 -17.10
N ARG A 10 -3.16 -11.11 -16.40
CA ARG A 10 -2.73 -12.43 -15.90
C ARG A 10 -3.23 -12.73 -14.48
N SER A 11 -3.86 -11.79 -13.81
CA SER A 11 -4.34 -11.93 -12.44
C SER A 11 -5.67 -12.68 -12.36
N VAL A 12 -5.95 -13.23 -11.17
CA VAL A 12 -7.29 -13.78 -10.88
C VAL A 12 -8.34 -12.66 -10.89
N HIS A 13 -7.99 -11.44 -10.48
CA HIS A 13 -8.89 -10.29 -10.53
C HIS A 13 -9.44 -10.02 -11.94
N ALA A 14 -8.60 -10.08 -12.98
CA ALA A 14 -9.06 -9.93 -14.37
C ALA A 14 -10.02 -11.04 -14.80
N THR A 15 -9.80 -12.29 -14.34
CA THR A 15 -10.71 -13.42 -14.61
C THR A 15 -12.10 -13.18 -14.02
N TRP A 16 -12.17 -12.49 -12.89
CA TRP A 16 -13.41 -12.09 -12.21
C TRP A 16 -13.89 -10.68 -12.59
N GLN A 17 -13.32 -10.08 -13.63
CA GLN A 17 -13.69 -8.76 -14.14
C GLN A 17 -13.54 -7.63 -13.11
N VAL A 18 -12.67 -7.79 -12.12
CA VAL A 18 -12.22 -6.70 -11.24
C VAL A 18 -11.12 -5.96 -12.00
N GLY A 19 -11.50 -4.88 -12.68
CA GLY A 19 -10.66 -4.06 -13.52
C GLY A 19 -10.00 -2.90 -12.77
N CYS A 20 -9.45 -1.97 -13.55
CA CYS A 20 -8.78 -0.79 -13.01
C CYS A 20 -9.74 0.04 -12.16
N TYR A 21 -10.95 0.30 -12.67
CA TYR A 21 -11.91 1.19 -12.03
C TYR A 21 -12.53 0.58 -10.78
N GLU A 22 -12.78 -0.73 -10.77
CA GLU A 22 -13.36 -1.41 -9.60
C GLU A 22 -12.47 -1.30 -8.36
N CYS A 23 -11.15 -1.19 -8.54
CA CYS A 23 -10.19 -0.92 -7.47
C CYS A 23 -9.94 0.57 -7.25
N HIS A 24 -9.66 1.33 -8.32
CA HIS A 24 -9.17 2.71 -8.26
C HIS A 24 -10.28 3.77 -8.22
N GLN A 25 -11.56 3.41 -8.34
CA GLN A 25 -12.64 4.37 -8.13
C GLN A 25 -12.54 4.97 -6.73
N ALA A 26 -12.76 6.28 -6.65
CA ALA A 26 -12.82 7.04 -5.41
C ALA A 26 -14.07 7.92 -5.41
N GLU A 27 -14.57 8.25 -4.23
CA GLU A 27 -15.65 9.20 -4.05
C GLU A 27 -15.12 10.65 -4.04
N GLU A 28 -15.96 11.58 -4.50
CA GLU A 28 -15.64 13.00 -4.39
C GLU A 28 -15.52 13.39 -2.91
N GLY A 29 -14.39 14.02 -2.55
CA GLY A 29 -14.10 14.43 -1.19
C GLY A 29 -13.21 13.45 -0.41
N GLU A 30 -12.91 12.27 -0.95
CA GLU A 30 -11.78 11.48 -0.45
C GLU A 30 -10.48 12.28 -0.59
N PRO A 31 -9.54 12.19 0.37
CA PRO A 31 -8.35 13.05 0.39
C PRO A 31 -7.50 12.95 -0.87
N ASP A 32 -7.36 11.73 -1.40
CA ASP A 32 -6.55 11.33 -2.56
C ASP A 32 -7.37 11.12 -3.84
N ALA A 33 -8.64 11.52 -3.85
CA ALA A 33 -9.44 11.54 -5.06
C ALA A 33 -8.95 12.63 -6.04
N MET A 34 -8.87 12.26 -7.32
CA MET A 34 -8.53 13.15 -8.42
C MET A 34 -9.42 12.90 -9.64
N ASP A 35 -9.69 13.95 -10.41
CA ASP A 35 -10.27 13.79 -11.75
C ASP A 35 -9.22 13.19 -12.69
N HIS A 36 -9.62 12.14 -13.38
CA HIS A 36 -8.79 11.51 -14.39
C HIS A 36 -9.64 11.10 -15.59
N ASN A 37 -9.64 11.95 -16.62
CA ASN A 37 -10.39 11.73 -17.86
C ASN A 37 -11.91 11.58 -17.65
N GLY A 38 -12.48 12.37 -16.74
CA GLY A 38 -13.92 12.35 -16.43
C GLY A 38 -14.34 11.25 -15.44
N TYR A 39 -13.37 10.59 -14.79
CA TYR A 39 -13.59 9.65 -13.71
C TYR A 39 -12.95 10.18 -12.43
N THR A 40 -13.63 10.03 -11.29
CA THR A 40 -13.04 10.24 -9.97
C THR A 40 -12.32 8.97 -9.55
N VAL A 41 -11.00 9.07 -9.35
CA VAL A 41 -10.14 7.94 -9.03
C VAL A 41 -9.13 8.30 -7.95
N SER A 42 -8.59 7.29 -7.27
CA SER A 42 -7.37 7.39 -6.47
C SER A 42 -6.28 6.49 -7.03
N VAL A 43 -5.02 6.95 -6.96
CA VAL A 43 -3.85 6.09 -7.24
C VAL A 43 -3.69 5.02 -6.16
N LEU A 44 -4.07 5.33 -4.92
CA LEU A 44 -3.84 4.49 -3.76
C LEU A 44 -5.03 3.58 -3.52
N VAL A 45 -4.83 2.27 -3.66
CA VAL A 45 -5.81 1.27 -3.20
C VAL A 45 -5.41 0.86 -1.78
N THR A 46 -6.34 0.99 -0.85
CA THR A 46 -6.13 0.75 0.58
C THR A 46 -6.76 -0.58 1.03
N PRO A 47 -6.46 -1.05 2.26
CA PRO A 47 -7.19 -2.17 2.87
C PRO A 47 -8.72 -1.99 2.90
N LYS A 48 -9.26 -0.76 2.99
CA LYS A 48 -10.72 -0.55 2.94
C LYS A 48 -11.29 -0.81 1.55
N ASP A 49 -10.56 -0.46 0.50
CA ASP A 49 -10.96 -0.81 -0.88
C ASP A 49 -10.98 -2.32 -1.09
N CYS A 50 -9.98 -3.03 -0.57
CA CYS A 50 -9.92 -4.49 -0.59
C CYS A 50 -11.07 -5.10 0.19
N ALA A 51 -11.44 -4.51 1.34
CA ALA A 51 -12.51 -4.99 2.21
C ALA A 51 -13.91 -4.98 1.56
N ARG A 52 -14.11 -4.26 0.44
CA ARG A 52 -15.36 -4.33 -0.34
C ARG A 52 -15.67 -5.76 -0.82
N CYS A 53 -14.64 -6.58 -1.05
CA CYS A 53 -14.76 -7.97 -1.47
C CYS A 53 -14.09 -8.95 -0.48
N HIS A 54 -12.99 -8.56 0.15
CA HIS A 54 -12.15 -9.38 1.04
C HIS A 54 -12.31 -8.97 2.51
N VAL A 55 -13.57 -8.96 2.99
CA VAL A 55 -13.92 -8.49 4.34
C VAL A 55 -13.12 -9.23 5.41
N ARG A 56 -13.12 -10.57 5.36
CA ARG A 56 -12.43 -11.40 6.34
C ARG A 56 -10.93 -11.14 6.38
N GLU A 57 -10.27 -11.16 5.22
CA GLU A 57 -8.83 -10.97 5.15
C GLU A 57 -8.42 -9.56 5.61
N ALA A 58 -9.23 -8.55 5.30
CA ALA A 58 -9.00 -7.17 5.76
C ALA A 58 -9.16 -7.05 7.29
N GLU A 59 -10.17 -7.68 7.88
CA GLU A 59 -10.39 -7.71 9.34
C GLU A 59 -9.26 -8.45 10.07
N GLU A 60 -8.89 -9.64 9.58
CA GLU A 60 -7.78 -10.43 10.13
C GLU A 60 -6.46 -9.66 10.06
N PHE A 61 -6.19 -9.03 8.92
CA PHE A 61 -4.99 -8.21 8.76
C PHE A 61 -5.00 -6.98 9.68
N ALA A 62 -6.12 -6.26 9.76
CA ALA A 62 -6.26 -5.10 10.62
C ALA A 62 -6.02 -5.44 12.10
N ALA A 63 -6.45 -6.62 12.55
CA ALA A 63 -6.23 -7.11 13.91
C ALA A 63 -4.79 -7.63 14.18
N SER A 64 -3.96 -7.78 13.14
CA SER A 64 -2.62 -8.34 13.24
C SER A 64 -1.57 -7.33 13.75
N ARG A 65 -0.36 -7.81 14.07
CA ARG A 65 0.80 -6.94 14.33
C ARG A 65 1.39 -6.35 13.05
N HIS A 66 1.12 -6.95 11.90
CA HIS A 66 1.60 -6.44 10.61
C HIS A 66 0.95 -5.08 10.27
N SER A 67 -0.34 -4.90 10.55
CA SER A 67 -1.01 -3.60 10.37
C SER A 67 -0.43 -2.49 11.28
N GLN A 68 0.16 -2.89 12.41
CA GLN A 68 0.81 -2.00 13.38
C GLN A 68 2.31 -1.78 13.07
N GLY A 69 2.81 -2.34 11.96
CA GLY A 69 4.24 -2.32 11.63
C GLY A 69 4.84 -0.91 11.58
N GLY A 70 4.06 0.09 11.15
CA GLY A 70 4.48 1.49 11.07
C GLY A 70 4.60 2.20 12.42
N ASP A 71 4.03 1.65 13.50
CA ASP A 71 4.09 2.28 14.83
C ASP A 71 5.52 2.36 15.38
N ILE A 72 6.45 1.55 14.86
CA ILE A 72 7.86 1.62 15.23
C ILE A 72 8.48 2.98 14.87
N LEU A 73 7.96 3.65 13.85
CA LEU A 73 8.47 4.96 13.41
C LEU A 73 8.09 6.08 14.38
N ASP A 74 7.09 5.87 15.23
CA ASP A 74 6.74 6.80 16.31
C ASP A 74 7.39 6.42 17.65
N SER A 75 8.35 5.48 17.62
CA SER A 75 9.08 5.04 18.82
C SER A 75 10.37 5.83 19.04
N LEU A 76 10.85 5.82 20.29
CA LEU A 76 12.17 6.37 20.63
C LEU A 76 13.31 5.73 19.82
N ASP A 77 13.14 4.49 19.37
CA ASP A 77 14.13 3.79 18.57
C ASP A 77 14.26 4.39 17.15
N ASN A 78 13.23 5.10 16.65
CA ASN A 78 13.29 5.79 15.36
C ASN A 78 14.10 7.10 15.41
N VAL A 79 14.48 7.60 16.59
CA VAL A 79 15.37 8.78 16.70
C VAL A 79 16.70 8.52 15.98
N LEU A 80 17.22 7.29 16.06
CA LEU A 80 18.43 6.91 15.35
C LEU A 80 18.23 6.96 13.82
N GLY A 81 17.12 6.44 13.31
CA GLY A 81 16.78 6.50 11.89
C GLY A 81 16.59 7.94 11.41
N GLU A 82 15.59 8.64 11.96
CA GLU A 82 15.17 9.92 11.40
C GLU A 82 16.11 11.08 11.71
N GLN A 83 16.69 11.11 12.92
CA GLN A 83 17.45 12.28 13.38
C GLN A 83 18.96 12.10 13.19
N VAL A 84 19.50 10.89 13.35
CA VAL A 84 20.94 10.62 13.22
C VAL A 84 21.30 10.25 11.79
N GLU A 85 20.61 9.27 11.20
CA GLU A 85 20.86 8.85 9.81
C GLU A 85 20.18 9.77 8.78
N GLY A 86 19.03 10.36 9.16
CA GLY A 86 18.29 11.32 8.37
C GLY A 86 17.07 10.72 7.66
N LEU A 87 16.12 11.59 7.31
CA LEU A 87 14.85 11.21 6.70
C LEU A 87 15.02 10.40 5.40
N ALA A 88 15.98 10.76 4.54
CA ALA A 88 16.20 10.03 3.29
C ALA A 88 16.64 8.56 3.52
N ALA A 89 17.47 8.31 4.53
CA ALA A 89 17.86 6.95 4.91
C ALA A 89 16.68 6.17 5.50
N THR A 90 15.88 6.84 6.34
CA THR A 90 14.68 6.25 6.96
C THR A 90 13.65 5.86 5.89
N VAL A 91 13.39 6.75 4.93
CA VAL A 91 12.46 6.51 3.79
C VAL A 91 12.91 5.32 2.96
N MET A 92 14.21 5.22 2.65
CA MET A 92 14.74 4.14 1.81
C MET A 92 14.97 2.82 2.54
N GLY A 93 15.02 2.83 3.87
CA GLY A 93 15.28 1.65 4.71
C GLY A 93 14.05 1.24 5.52
N CYS A 94 13.88 1.87 6.70
CA CYS A 94 12.87 1.51 7.68
C CYS A 94 11.45 1.55 7.10
N GLN A 95 11.10 2.62 6.38
CA GLN A 95 9.75 2.84 5.89
C GLN A 95 9.35 1.88 4.76
N GLN A 96 10.33 1.32 4.04
CA GLN A 96 10.04 0.34 2.98
C GLN A 96 9.53 -1.00 3.53
N CYS A 97 9.94 -1.35 4.76
CA CYS A 97 9.49 -2.55 5.45
C CYS A 97 8.31 -2.27 6.38
N HIS A 98 8.43 -1.24 7.23
CA HIS A 98 7.46 -0.94 8.28
C HIS A 98 6.26 -0.13 7.79
N GLY A 99 6.48 0.76 6.81
CA GLY A 99 5.48 1.68 6.30
C GLY A 99 5.43 2.98 7.09
N ALA A 100 5.00 4.06 6.43
CA ALA A 100 4.89 5.39 7.00
C ALA A 100 3.54 6.04 6.60
N PRO A 101 3.16 7.19 7.18
CA PRO A 101 2.05 7.98 6.68
C PRO A 101 2.25 8.40 5.23
N VAL A 102 1.23 8.14 4.39
CA VAL A 102 1.18 8.66 3.02
C VAL A 102 0.63 10.08 3.05
N GLU A 103 1.42 11.02 2.55
CA GLU A 103 1.04 12.42 2.43
C GLU A 103 0.37 12.69 1.08
N VAL A 104 -0.84 13.25 1.14
CA VAL A 104 -1.60 13.66 -0.03
C VAL A 104 -1.41 15.15 -0.26
N MET A 105 -1.04 15.49 -1.49
CA MET A 105 -0.83 16.83 -2.00
C MET A 105 -2.14 17.41 -2.58
N PRO A 106 -2.23 18.73 -2.78
CA PRO A 106 -3.37 19.35 -3.43
C PRO A 106 -3.72 18.66 -4.76
N GLY A 107 -5.01 18.42 -4.99
CA GLY A 107 -5.52 17.75 -6.18
C GLY A 107 -5.41 16.22 -6.15
N GLY A 108 -5.23 15.60 -4.98
CA GLY A 108 -5.28 14.14 -4.80
C GLY A 108 -4.00 13.41 -5.19
N THR A 109 -2.92 14.14 -5.52
CA THR A 109 -1.63 13.53 -5.87
C THR A 109 -0.85 13.12 -4.61
N LEU A 110 0.06 12.14 -4.71
CA LEU A 110 0.84 11.66 -3.57
C LEU A 110 2.22 12.31 -3.51
N SER A 111 2.65 12.72 -2.32
CA SER A 111 3.93 13.36 -2.08
C SER A 111 5.10 12.38 -2.36
N PRO A 112 6.10 12.76 -3.18
CA PRO A 112 7.29 11.92 -3.40
C PRO A 112 8.11 11.66 -2.12
N ALA A 113 7.88 12.43 -1.05
CA ALA A 113 8.55 12.24 0.23
C ALA A 113 8.01 11.03 1.00
N SER A 114 6.78 10.59 0.71
CA SER A 114 6.10 9.47 1.40
C SER A 114 5.60 8.38 0.45
N TRP A 115 5.73 8.57 -0.86
CA TRP A 115 5.28 7.64 -1.89
C TRP A 115 6.34 7.49 -3.00
N PRO A 116 6.65 6.27 -3.48
CA PRO A 116 5.98 4.99 -3.22
C PRO A 116 6.31 4.35 -1.87
N ASN A 117 5.29 3.83 -1.18
CA ASN A 117 5.45 3.07 0.07
C ASN A 117 4.59 1.79 0.05
N THR A 118 5.24 0.66 0.29
CA THR A 118 4.60 -0.67 0.41
C THR A 118 4.95 -1.38 1.72
N GLY A 119 5.39 -0.62 2.72
CA GLY A 119 5.67 -1.16 4.03
C GLY A 119 4.41 -1.70 4.69
N ILE A 120 4.57 -2.76 5.45
CA ILE A 120 3.45 -3.61 5.88
C ILE A 120 2.42 -2.87 6.73
N GLY A 121 2.84 -1.86 7.50
CA GLY A 121 2.00 -1.02 8.36
C GLY A 121 1.83 0.42 7.86
N ARG A 122 1.94 0.67 6.55
CA ARG A 122 1.69 2.00 5.92
C ARG A 122 0.40 2.63 6.43
N ILE A 123 0.41 3.93 6.75
CA ILE A 123 -0.80 4.63 7.21
C ILE A 123 -1.42 5.37 6.03
N ASN A 124 -2.65 4.99 5.67
CA ASN A 124 -3.34 5.48 4.49
C ASN A 124 -4.16 6.75 4.77
N PRO A 125 -4.45 7.58 3.75
CA PRO A 125 -5.25 8.81 3.90
C PRO A 125 -6.68 8.56 4.40
N ASP A 126 -7.25 7.39 4.09
CA ASP A 126 -8.57 6.96 4.58
C ASP A 126 -8.54 6.45 6.04
N GLY A 127 -7.38 6.53 6.72
CA GLY A 127 -7.15 6.08 8.09
C GLY A 127 -6.96 4.57 8.26
N SER A 128 -7.02 3.78 7.18
CA SER A 128 -6.71 2.36 7.22
C SER A 128 -5.20 2.13 7.36
N ARG A 129 -4.81 0.97 7.89
CA ARG A 129 -3.41 0.61 8.13
C ARG A 129 -2.99 -0.60 7.30
N GLY A 130 -1.85 -0.44 6.66
CA GLY A 130 -1.10 -1.41 5.88
C GLY A 130 -1.24 -1.30 4.37
N ALA A 131 -0.47 -2.15 3.70
CA ALA A 131 -0.44 -2.28 2.25
C ALA A 131 -0.71 -3.73 1.85
N CYS A 132 -1.91 -4.03 1.34
CA CYS A 132 -2.28 -5.39 0.93
C CYS A 132 -1.38 -5.95 -0.20
N SER A 133 -0.64 -5.09 -0.91
CA SER A 133 0.28 -5.51 -1.97
C SER A 133 1.69 -5.89 -1.47
N THR A 134 1.95 -5.94 -0.16
CA THR A 134 3.30 -6.25 0.35
C THR A 134 3.72 -7.70 0.06
N CYS A 135 2.81 -8.67 0.23
CA CYS A 135 3.13 -10.10 0.03
C CYS A 135 2.75 -10.60 -1.37
N HIS A 136 1.55 -10.28 -1.86
CA HIS A 136 1.12 -10.57 -3.22
C HIS A 136 1.05 -9.26 -4.01
N THR A 137 2.13 -8.97 -4.73
CA THR A 137 2.36 -7.67 -5.35
C THR A 137 1.32 -7.32 -6.41
N ARG A 138 0.99 -6.03 -6.48
CA ARG A 138 0.20 -5.47 -7.58
C ARG A 138 1.02 -5.51 -8.87
N HIS A 139 0.45 -5.72 -10.05
CA HIS A 139 -0.98 -5.91 -10.33
C HIS A 139 -1.39 -7.37 -10.54
N LEU A 140 -0.49 -8.32 -10.25
CA LEU A 140 -0.75 -9.75 -10.41
C LEU A 140 -1.57 -10.35 -9.25
N PHE A 141 -1.35 -9.88 -8.01
CA PHE A 141 -2.03 -10.32 -6.78
C PHE A 141 -2.08 -11.85 -6.61
N SER A 142 -0.95 -12.52 -6.88
CA SER A 142 -0.85 -13.98 -6.84
C SER A 142 -0.68 -14.51 -5.42
N VAL A 143 -1.60 -15.38 -4.99
CA VAL A 143 -1.47 -16.14 -3.74
C VAL A 143 -0.25 -17.06 -3.75
N ALA A 144 0.15 -17.57 -4.93
CA ALA A 144 1.35 -18.38 -5.05
C ALA A 144 2.60 -17.57 -4.68
N VAL A 145 2.71 -16.33 -5.21
CA VAL A 145 3.79 -15.40 -4.86
C VAL A 145 3.78 -15.12 -3.36
N ALA A 146 2.63 -14.78 -2.77
CA ALA A 146 2.56 -14.53 -1.32
C ALA A 146 2.96 -15.72 -0.42
N ARG A 147 3.03 -16.95 -0.97
CA ARG A 147 3.48 -18.15 -0.26
C ARG A 147 4.95 -18.49 -0.52
N GLU A 148 5.62 -17.76 -1.40
CA GLU A 148 7.05 -17.91 -1.63
C GLU A 148 7.82 -17.27 -0.46
N PRO A 149 8.90 -17.93 0.03
CA PRO A 149 9.74 -17.37 1.10
C PRO A 149 10.27 -15.98 0.76
N ASP A 150 10.55 -15.70 -0.51
CA ASP A 150 11.11 -14.45 -0.99
C ASP A 150 10.16 -13.25 -0.71
N SER A 151 8.84 -13.46 -0.71
CA SER A 151 7.89 -12.40 -0.34
C SER A 151 8.05 -11.95 1.10
N CYS A 152 8.36 -12.89 2.01
CA CYS A 152 8.69 -12.59 3.41
C CYS A 152 10.11 -12.00 3.51
N GLY A 153 11.01 -12.50 2.68
CA GLY A 153 12.42 -12.10 2.59
C GLY A 153 12.62 -10.65 2.15
N ASN A 154 11.61 -9.96 1.60
CA ASN A 154 11.73 -8.52 1.33
C ASN A 154 11.96 -7.69 2.60
N CYS A 155 11.53 -8.19 3.76
CA CYS A 155 11.65 -7.50 5.05
C CYS A 155 12.37 -8.35 6.11
N HIS A 156 12.12 -9.65 6.14
CA HIS A 156 12.72 -10.57 7.12
C HIS A 156 14.06 -11.11 6.64
N LEU A 157 15.03 -10.19 6.54
CA LEU A 157 16.39 -10.45 6.08
C LEU A 157 17.33 -10.67 7.28
N GLY A 158 17.50 -11.92 7.71
CA GLY A 158 18.59 -12.35 8.60
C GLY A 158 18.51 -11.83 10.03
#